data_AF-A0A2R8CLZ0-F1
#
_entry.id   AF-A0A2R8CLZ0-F1
#
_cell.length_a   1.000
_cell.length_b   1.000
_cell.length_c   1.000
_cell.angle_alpha   90.00
_cell.angle_beta   90.00
_cell.angle_gamma   90.00
#
_symmetry.space_group_name_H-M   'P 1'
#
loop_
_entity.id
_entity.type
_entity.pdbx_description
1 polymer ?
#
loop_
_entity_poly.entity_id
_entity_poly.type
_entity_poly.pdbx_seq_one_letter_code
_entity_poly.pdbx_strand_id
1 'polypeptide(L)'
;MRWLKGVVLAVVTLIVLLLGMLFAVRNQQTVPLDVIWAELPPASLSLWLLSTLVVGVLLGMVAMSGLYLRLRTTLMRTRHDNQQQRKELDRLRVQEFKEAP
;
A
#
# COMPACT_ATOMS: atom_id res chain seq x y z
N MET A 1 -17.35 -1.02 2.15
CA MET A 1 -15.92 -0.63 2.29
C MET A 1 -15.16 -0.44 0.97
N ARG A 2 -15.31 -1.29 -0.05
CA ARG A 2 -14.57 -1.17 -1.33
C ARG A 2 -14.90 0.11 -2.10
N TRP A 3 -16.16 0.54 -2.08
CA TRP A 3 -16.61 1.75 -2.77
C TRP A 3 -16.09 3.04 -2.12
N LEU A 4 -16.13 3.14 -0.79
CA LEU A 4 -15.56 4.28 -0.05
C LEU A 4 -14.06 4.43 -0.31
N LYS A 5 -13.31 3.32 -0.33
CA LYS A 5 -11.88 3.33 -0.70
C LYS A 5 -11.65 3.84 -2.12
N GLY A 6 -12.52 3.46 -3.07
CA GLY A 6 -12.48 3.94 -4.46
C GLY A 6 -12.77 5.44 -4.56
N VAL A 7 -13.78 5.93 -3.84
CA VAL A 7 -14.12 7.37 -3.81
C VAL A 7 -12.99 8.19 -3.19
N VAL A 8 -12.44 7.75 -2.06
CA VAL A 8 -11.30 8.42 -1.42
C VAL A 8 -10.09 8.44 -2.35
N LEU A 9 -9.80 7.33 -3.04
CA LEU A 9 -8.70 7.28 -4.00
C LEU A 9 -8.92 8.25 -5.16
N ALA A 10 -10.12 8.28 -5.74
CA ALA A 10 -10.46 9.19 -6.84
C ALA A 10 -10.32 10.67 -6.42
N VAL A 11 -10.79 11.03 -5.21
CA VAL A 11 -10.65 12.39 -4.67
C VAL A 11 -9.18 12.74 -4.47
N VAL A 12 -8.39 11.84 -3.88
CA VAL A 12 -6.95 12.06 -3.69
C VAL A 12 -6.24 12.24 -5.05
N THR A 13 -6.53 11.38 -6.03
CA THR A 13 -5.97 11.50 -7.38
C THR A 13 -6.34 12.83 -8.03
N LEU A 14 -7.59 13.28 -7.90
CA LEU A 14 -8.04 14.55 -8.44
C LEU A 14 -7.32 15.74 -7.79
N ILE A 15 -7.15 15.71 -6.47
CA ILE A 15 -6.39 16.75 -5.74
C ILE A 15 -4.94 16.78 -6.19
N VAL A 16 -4.28 15.62 -6.32
CA VAL A 16 -2.90 15.54 -6.81
C VAL A 16 -2.77 16.09 -8.23
N LEU A 17 -3.72 15.79 -9.11
CA LEU A 17 -3.76 16.34 -10.48
C LEU A 17 -3.90 17.86 -10.48
N LEU A 18 -4.85 18.39 -9.71
CA LEU A 18 -5.07 19.84 -9.62
C LEU A 18 -3.84 20.56 -9.06
N LEU A 19 -3.24 20.02 -8.00
CA LEU A 19 -2.00 20.57 -7.43
C LEU A 19 -0.85 20.50 -8.44
N GLY A 20 -0.71 19.39 -9.16
CA GLY A 20 0.30 19.22 -10.22
C GLY A 20 0.14 20.25 -11.33
N MET A 21 -1.09 20.48 -11.79
CA MET A 21 -1.41 21.49 -12.80
C MET A 21 -1.10 22.90 -12.29
N LEU A 22 -1.51 23.25 -11.06
CA LEU A 22 -1.23 24.55 -10.46
C LEU A 22 0.27 24.78 -10.33
N PHE A 23 1.01 23.76 -9.91
CA PHE A 23 2.46 23.80 -9.81
C PHE A 23 3.12 24.00 -11.16
N ALA A 24 2.69 23.27 -12.20
CA ALA A 24 3.21 23.39 -13.56
C ALA A 24 3.00 24.80 -14.14
N VAL A 25 1.81 25.39 -13.93
CA VAL A 25 1.49 26.72 -14.43
C VAL A 25 2.24 27.82 -13.68
N ARG A 26 2.36 27.73 -12.34
CA ARG A 26 3.00 28.77 -11.53
C ARG A 26 4.53 28.66 -11.46
N ASN A 27 5.09 27.47 -11.63
CA ASN A 27 6.52 27.20 -11.46
C ASN A 27 7.13 26.72 -12.79
N GLN A 28 7.01 27.56 -13.83
CA GLN A 28 7.68 27.37 -15.12
C GLN A 28 9.17 27.72 -15.07
N GLN A 29 9.67 28.18 -13.93
CA GLN A 29 11.08 28.46 -13.74
C GLN A 29 11.89 27.17 -13.92
N THR A 30 12.82 27.20 -14.86
CA THR A 30 13.77 26.13 -15.12
C THR A 30 14.88 26.20 -14.09
N VAL A 31 15.03 25.14 -13.30
CA VAL A 31 16.06 25.04 -12.27
C VAL A 31 16.95 23.84 -12.62
N PRO A 32 18.27 24.03 -12.76
CA PRO A 32 19.20 22.90 -12.86
C PRO A 32 19.17 22.13 -11.54
N LEU A 33 18.92 20.83 -11.60
CA LEU A 33 18.90 20.00 -10.40
C LEU A 33 20.26 19.32 -10.26
N ASP A 34 21.03 19.77 -9.29
CA ASP A 34 22.27 19.11 -8.89
C ASP A 34 21.93 18.00 -7.90
N VAL A 35 21.93 16.76 -8.38
CA VAL A 35 21.86 15.59 -7.51
C VAL A 35 23.30 15.29 -7.12
N ILE A 36 23.55 14.95 -5.86
CA ILE A 36 24.89 14.78 -5.24
C ILE A 36 25.93 14.06 -6.12
N TRP A 37 25.48 13.20 -7.05
CA TRP A 37 26.31 12.41 -7.98
C TRP A 37 26.14 12.76 -9.47
N ALA A 38 25.20 13.63 -9.85
CA ALA A 38 24.90 14.00 -11.23
C ALA A 38 24.08 15.30 -11.33
N GLU A 39 24.51 16.20 -12.22
CA GLU A 39 23.70 17.35 -12.63
C GLU A 39 22.69 16.91 -13.69
N LEU A 40 21.40 17.12 -13.42
CA LEU A 40 20.34 16.83 -14.38
C LEU A 40 20.03 18.07 -15.24
N PRO A 41 19.62 17.85 -16.50
CA PRO A 41 19.33 18.94 -17.42
C PRO A 41 18.26 19.88 -16.85
N PRO A 42 18.35 21.18 -17.18
CA PRO A 42 17.42 22.18 -16.67
C PRO A 42 16.00 21.83 -17.10
N ALA A 43 15.17 21.58 -16.11
CA ALA A 43 13.76 21.30 -16.26
C ALA A 43 12.96 22.21 -15.32
N SER A 44 11.66 22.30 -15.53
CA SER A 44 10.82 23.08 -14.63
C SER A 44 10.86 22.50 -13.21
N LEU A 45 10.91 23.36 -12.20
CA LEU A 45 10.87 22.93 -10.80
C LEU A 45 9.64 22.04 -10.51
N SER A 46 8.52 22.37 -11.16
CA SER A 46 7.30 21.59 -11.13
C SER A 46 7.49 20.15 -11.60
N LEU A 47 8.26 19.91 -12.66
CA LEU A 47 8.54 18.57 -13.16
C LEU A 47 9.33 17.73 -12.15
N TRP A 48 10.32 18.34 -11.49
CA TRP A 48 11.10 17.68 -10.44
C TRP A 48 10.25 17.31 -9.22
N LEU A 49 9.40 18.22 -8.77
CA LEU A 49 8.50 17.96 -7.64
C LEU A 49 7.46 16.88 -7.96
N LEU A 50 6.88 16.91 -9.17
CA LEU A 50 5.95 15.87 -9.61
C LEU A 50 6.62 14.51 -9.77
N SER A 51 7.81 14.45 -10.38
CA SER A 51 8.52 13.19 -10.60
C SER A 51 8.92 12.54 -9.27
N THR A 52 9.49 13.31 -8.34
CA THR A 52 9.86 12.83 -7.00
C THR A 52 8.65 12.36 -6.20
N LEU A 53 7.52 13.07 -6.29
CA LEU A 53 6.26 12.64 -5.67
C LEU A 53 5.79 11.28 -6.23
N VAL A 54 5.76 11.13 -7.55
CA VAL A 54 5.36 9.88 -8.21
C VAL A 54 6.29 8.73 -7.79
N VAL A 55 7.61 8.96 -7.81
CA VAL A 55 8.61 7.98 -7.36
C VAL A 55 8.39 7.61 -5.90
N GLY A 56 8.16 8.58 -5.02
CA GLY A 56 7.88 8.35 -3.60
C GLY A 56 6.62 7.51 -3.38
N VAL A 57 5.54 7.78 -4.13
CA VAL A 57 4.29 6.99 -4.07
C VAL A 57 4.55 5.56 -4.54
N LEU A 58 5.24 5.37 -5.66
CA LEU A 58 5.56 4.03 -6.18
C LEU A 58 6.41 3.23 -5.18
N LEU A 59 7.43 3.85 -4.60
CA LEU A 59 8.25 3.22 -3.56
C LEU A 59 7.42 2.85 -2.33
N GLY A 60 6.54 3.75 -1.89
CA GLY A 60 5.61 3.49 -0.79
C GLY A 60 4.66 2.31 -1.10
N MET A 61 4.13 2.22 -2.31
CA MET A 61 3.29 1.10 -2.75
C MET A 61 4.04 -0.23 -2.74
N VAL A 62 5.29 -0.24 -3.23
CA VAL A 62 6.14 -1.45 -3.22
C VAL A 62 6.44 -1.88 -1.78
N ALA A 63 6.82 -0.94 -0.90
CA ALA A 63 7.08 -1.22 0.50
C ALA A 63 5.84 -1.79 1.23
N MET A 64 4.67 -1.18 1.00
CA MET A 64 3.40 -1.62 1.59
C MET A 64 2.98 -3.01 1.09
N SER A 65 3.28 -3.33 -0.18
CA SER A 65 2.99 -4.62 -0.79
C SER A 65 3.74 -5.75 -0.06
N GLY A 66 5.03 -5.56 0.22
CA GLY A 66 5.82 -6.52 0.98
C GLY A 66 5.25 -6.82 2.37
N LEU A 67 4.83 -5.79 3.11
CA LEU A 67 4.18 -5.95 4.42
C LEU A 67 2.84 -6.69 4.30
N TYR A 68 2.04 -6.36 3.30
CA TYR A 68 0.75 -7.00 3.05
C TYR A 68 0.90 -8.50 2.74
N LEU A 69 1.87 -8.87 1.91
CA LEU A 69 2.17 -10.28 1.62
C LEU A 69 2.53 -11.05 2.90
N ARG A 70 3.38 -10.49 3.76
CA ARG A 70 3.74 -11.09 5.05
C ARG A 70 2.52 -11.24 5.96
N LEU A 71 1.66 -10.24 6.04
CA LEU A 71 0.45 -10.31 6.85
C LEU A 71 -0.51 -11.40 6.33
N ARG A 72 -0.63 -11.52 5.01
CA ARG A 72 -1.47 -12.52 4.35
C ARG A 72 -0.96 -13.95 4.58
N THR A 73 0.34 -14.18 4.55
CA THR A 73 0.92 -15.51 4.83
C THR A 73 0.70 -15.91 6.29
N THR A 74 0.89 -14.99 7.24
CA THR A 74 0.58 -15.25 8.66
C THR A 74 -0.91 -15.55 8.85
N LEU A 75 -1.82 -14.78 8.24
CA LEU A 75 -3.26 -15.04 8.32
C LEU A 75 -3.64 -16.43 7.79
N MET A 76 -3.06 -16.86 6.67
CA MET A 76 -3.29 -18.21 6.12
C MET A 76 -2.84 -19.30 7.10
N ARG A 77 -1.65 -19.15 7.69
CA ARG A 77 -1.09 -20.12 8.66
C ARG A 77 -1.97 -20.21 9.91
N THR A 78 -2.25 -19.08 10.55
CA THR A 78 -3.10 -19.06 11.76
C THR A 78 -4.50 -19.61 11.50
N ARG A 79 -5.07 -19.37 10.31
CA ARG A 79 -6.37 -19.94 9.94
C ARG A 79 -6.34 -21.46 9.82
N HIS A 80 -5.26 -22.01 9.27
CA HIS A 80 -5.09 -23.47 9.15
C HIS A 80 -4.91 -24.11 10.54
N ASP A 81 -4.06 -23.54 11.39
CA ASP A 81 -3.84 -24.03 12.76
C ASP A 81 -5.14 -24.01 13.57
N ASN A 82 -5.91 -22.92 13.47
CA ASN A 82 -7.19 -22.79 14.14
C ASN A 82 -8.22 -23.85 13.68
N GLN A 83 -8.21 -24.20 12.38
CA GLN A 83 -9.06 -25.26 11.86
C GLN A 83 -8.66 -26.65 12.37
N GLN A 84 -7.36 -26.91 12.55
CA GLN A 84 -6.88 -28.17 13.13
C GLN A 84 -7.27 -28.28 14.62
N GLN A 85 -7.01 -27.23 15.40
CA GLN A 85 -7.40 -27.18 16.82
C GLN A 85 -8.91 -27.37 17.02
N ARG A 86 -9.74 -26.77 16.16
CA ARG A 86 -11.20 -26.99 16.20
C ARG A 86 -11.59 -28.45 15.96
N LYS A 87 -10.93 -29.14 15.02
CA LYS A 87 -11.19 -30.56 14.75
C LYS A 87 -10.78 -31.46 15.92
N GLU A 88 -9.71 -31.12 16.62
CA GLU A 88 -9.28 -31.85 17.82
C GLU A 88 -10.29 -31.67 18.96
N LEU A 89 -10.75 -30.44 19.21
CA LEU A 89 -11.81 -30.19 20.19
C LEU A 89 -13.11 -30.93 19.86
N ASP A 90 -13.51 -30.97 18.60
CA ASP A 90 -14.70 -31.72 18.18
C ASP A 90 -14.51 -33.24 18.37
N ARG A 91 -13.32 -33.78 18.11
CA ARG A 91 -13.02 -35.21 18.38
C ARG A 91 -13.05 -35.54 19.87
N LEU A 92 -12.46 -34.68 20.71
CA LEU A 92 -12.45 -34.86 22.15
C LEU A 92 -13.86 -34.78 22.75
N ARG A 93 -14.70 -33.84 22.28
CA ARG A 93 -16.11 -33.78 22.68
C ARG A 93 -16.87 -35.05 22.31
N VAL A 94 -16.70 -35.54 21.08
CA VAL A 94 -17.38 -36.76 20.63
C VAL A 94 -16.92 -37.99 21.43
N GLN A 95 -15.65 -38.03 21.87
CA GLN A 95 -15.17 -39.06 22.80
C GLN A 95 -15.79 -38.92 24.20
N GLU A 96 -15.84 -37.72 24.78
CA GLU A 96 -16.53 -37.48 26.06
C GLU A 96 -18.00 -37.95 26.03
N PHE A 97 -18.74 -37.66 24.95
CA PHE A 97 -20.13 -38.12 24.82
C PHE A 97 -20.29 -39.63 24.61
N LYS A 98 -19.23 -40.32 24.16
CA LYS A 98 -19.24 -41.78 23.96
C LYS A 98 -18.83 -42.55 25.21
N GLU A 99 -18.08 -41.91 26.10
CA GLU A 99 -17.63 -42.46 27.39
C GLU A 99 -18.57 -42.09 28.56
N ALA A 100 -19.52 -41.17 28.34
CA ALA A 100 -20.60 -40.91 29.28
C ALA A 100 -21.60 -42.10 29.31
N PRO A 101 -21.89 -42.68 30.50
CA PRO A 101 -22.72 -43.88 30.67
C PRO A 101 -24.22 -43.66 30.39
#